data_AF-A2T722-F1
#
_entry.id   AF-A2T722-F1
#
_cell.length_a   1.000
_cell.length_b   1.000
_cell.length_c   1.000
_cell.angle_alpha   90.00
_cell.angle_beta   90.00
_cell.angle_gamma   90.00
#
_symmetry.space_group_name_H-M   'P 1'
#
loop_
_entity.id
_entity.type
_entity.pdbx_description
1 polymer ?
#
loop_
_entity_poly.entity_id
_entity_poly.type
_entity_poly.pdbx_seq_one_letter_code
_entity_poly.pdbx_strand_id
1 'polypeptide(L)'
;SGAYNPYIEIIEQPRQRGMRFRYKCEGRSAGSIPGEHSTDNNRTYPSIQIMNYYGKGKVRITLVTKNDPYKPHPHDLVGKDCRDGYYEAEFGQERRPL
;
A
#
# COMPACT_ATOMS: atom_id res chain seq x y z
N SER A 1 20.08 19.31 15.01
CA SER A 1 18.91 18.73 15.71
C SER A 1 18.03 17.89 14.77
N GLY A 2 18.59 17.07 13.86
CA GLY A 2 17.80 16.50 12.75
C GLY A 2 18.25 15.10 12.31
N ALA A 3 17.87 14.07 13.08
CA ALA A 3 18.11 12.67 12.70
C ALA A 3 17.02 11.68 13.19
N TYR A 4 15.99 12.13 13.90
CA TYR A 4 15.05 11.25 14.64
C TYR A 4 13.55 11.47 14.32
N ASN A 5 13.22 12.26 13.30
CA ASN A 5 11.82 12.39 12.89
C ASN A 5 11.34 11.09 12.22
N PRO A 6 10.15 10.57 12.57
CA PRO A 6 9.52 9.47 11.85
C PRO A 6 9.31 9.79 10.37
N TYR A 7 9.60 8.83 9.50
CA TYR A 7 9.29 8.90 8.07
C TYR A 7 8.92 7.53 7.51
N ILE A 8 8.39 7.50 6.29
CA ILE A 8 8.05 6.29 5.57
C ILE A 8 9.00 6.15 4.38
N GLU A 9 9.54 4.96 4.20
CA GLU A 9 10.35 4.56 3.06
C GLU A 9 9.63 3.48 2.26
N ILE A 10 9.60 3.58 0.93
CA ILE A 10 9.05 2.53 0.07
C ILE A 10 10.19 1.56 -0.25
N ILE A 11 10.19 0.40 0.41
CA ILE A 11 11.21 -0.64 0.24
C ILE A 11 10.94 -1.52 -0.99
N GLU A 12 9.69 -1.59 -1.45
CA GLU A 12 9.36 -2.13 -2.77
C GLU A 12 8.20 -1.37 -3.42
N GLN A 13 8.46 -0.84 -4.61
CA GLN A 13 7.46 -0.12 -5.41
C GLN A 13 6.41 -1.07 -6.01
N PRO A 14 5.20 -0.58 -6.33
CA PRO A 14 4.25 -1.33 -7.15
C PRO A 14 4.73 -1.46 -8.59
N ARG A 15 4.53 -2.64 -9.20
CA ARG A 15 4.88 -2.86 -10.60
C ARG A 15 4.13 -1.89 -11.52
N GLN A 16 4.88 -1.11 -12.30
CA GLN A 16 4.33 -0.06 -13.17
C GLN A 16 3.45 -0.59 -14.32
N ARG A 17 3.63 -1.85 -14.76
CA ARG A 17 3.00 -2.44 -15.96
C ARG A 17 2.52 -3.87 -15.73
N GLY A 18 1.69 -4.38 -16.63
CA GLY A 18 1.15 -5.75 -16.58
C GLY A 18 -0.08 -5.92 -15.68
N MET A 19 -0.47 -4.87 -14.95
CA MET A 19 -1.76 -4.82 -14.23
C MET A 19 -2.85 -4.23 -15.13
N ARG A 20 -4.08 -4.74 -15.00
CA ARG A 20 -5.22 -4.36 -15.84
C ARG A 20 -6.45 -4.14 -14.96
N PHE A 21 -6.83 -2.87 -14.76
CA PHE A 21 -7.98 -2.48 -13.93
C PHE A 21 -9.26 -3.23 -14.33
N ARG A 22 -10.16 -3.42 -13.36
CA ARG A 22 -11.42 -4.17 -13.52
C ARG A 22 -12.63 -3.27 -13.34
N TYR A 23 -13.67 -3.50 -14.13
CA TYR A 23 -14.99 -2.91 -13.92
C TYR A 23 -15.76 -3.71 -12.88
N LYS A 24 -16.61 -3.02 -12.10
CA LYS A 24 -17.46 -3.65 -11.06
C LYS A 24 -18.38 -4.76 -11.63
N CYS A 25 -18.75 -4.67 -12.91
CA CYS A 25 -19.55 -5.67 -13.61
C CYS A 25 -18.80 -6.95 -14.05
N GLU A 26 -17.46 -7.02 -13.96
CA GLU A 26 -16.71 -8.22 -14.36
C GLU A 26 -16.86 -9.41 -13.41
N GLY A 27 -17.39 -9.20 -12.19
CA GLY A 27 -17.70 -10.27 -11.22
C GLY A 27 -16.50 -11.06 -10.68
N ARG A 28 -15.27 -10.67 -11.03
CA ARG A 28 -14.01 -11.32 -10.63
C ARG A 28 -13.20 -10.38 -9.75
N SER A 29 -12.42 -10.94 -8.82
CA SER A 29 -11.45 -10.16 -8.05
C SER A 29 -10.39 -9.55 -8.97
N ALA A 30 -9.86 -8.39 -8.58
CA ALA A 30 -8.87 -7.66 -9.39
C ALA A 30 -7.50 -8.35 -9.49
N GLY A 31 -7.23 -9.31 -8.59
CA GLY A 31 -5.88 -9.80 -8.31
C GLY A 31 -5.10 -8.82 -7.42
N SER A 32 -4.00 -9.29 -6.82
CA SER A 32 -3.10 -8.44 -6.05
C SER A 32 -2.27 -7.54 -6.97
N ILE A 33 -1.92 -6.34 -6.51
CA ILE A 33 -0.89 -5.52 -7.14
C ILE A 33 0.47 -6.14 -6.77
N PRO A 34 1.30 -6.59 -7.73
CA PRO A 34 2.62 -7.16 -7.44
C PRO A 34 3.65 -6.05 -7.22
N GLY A 35 4.73 -6.40 -6.53
CA GLY A 35 5.93 -5.57 -6.42
C GLY A 35 6.67 -5.46 -7.75
N GLU A 36 7.46 -4.40 -7.89
CA GLU A 36 8.29 -4.12 -9.06
C GLU A 36 9.26 -5.27 -9.38
N HIS A 37 9.84 -5.89 -8.34
CA HIS A 37 10.79 -7.00 -8.46
C HIS A 37 10.14 -8.39 -8.44
N SER A 38 8.80 -8.46 -8.42
CA SER A 38 8.08 -9.72 -8.44
C SER A 38 8.42 -10.50 -9.71
N THR A 39 8.52 -11.82 -9.60
CA THR A 39 8.67 -12.76 -10.71
C THR A 39 7.61 -13.87 -10.59
N ASP A 40 7.54 -14.77 -11.58
CA ASP A 40 6.60 -15.90 -11.52
C ASP A 40 6.99 -16.91 -10.42
N ASN A 41 8.29 -17.07 -10.17
CA ASN A 41 8.85 -17.98 -9.17
C ASN A 41 9.01 -17.35 -7.77
N ASN A 42 9.09 -16.01 -7.68
CA ASN A 42 9.17 -15.28 -6.42
C ASN A 42 8.22 -14.07 -6.46
N ARG A 43 7.05 -14.20 -5.82
CA ARG A 43 6.04 -13.14 -5.79
C ARG A 43 6.29 -12.17 -4.65
N THR A 44 6.52 -10.92 -5.00
CA THR A 44 6.68 -9.81 -4.06
C THR A 44 5.52 -8.82 -4.19
N TYR A 45 5.42 -7.89 -3.24
CA TYR A 45 4.28 -6.96 -3.12
C TYR A 45 4.77 -5.55 -2.75
N PRO A 46 4.00 -4.49 -3.11
CA PRO A 46 4.32 -3.12 -2.70
C PRO A 46 4.47 -3.07 -1.18
N SER A 47 5.63 -2.59 -0.72
CA SER A 47 6.03 -2.69 0.69
C SER A 47 6.64 -1.39 1.17
N ILE A 48 6.27 -0.97 2.39
CA ILE A 48 6.81 0.21 3.05
C ILE A 48 7.45 -0.16 4.38
N GLN A 49 8.41 0.63 4.82
CA GLN A 49 8.99 0.57 6.15
C GLN A 49 8.81 1.92 6.85
N ILE A 50 8.47 1.88 8.13
CA ILE A 50 8.33 3.08 8.96
C ILE A 50 9.62 3.22 9.75
N MET A 51 10.32 4.32 9.52
CA MET A 51 11.66 4.58 10.03
C MET A 51 11.57 5.50 11.24
N ASN A 52 12.51 5.33 12.19
CA ASN A 52 12.60 6.11 13.43
C ASN A 52 11.33 6.11 14.31
N TYR A 53 10.50 5.07 14.24
CA TYR A 53 9.25 4.98 15.02
C TYR A 53 9.02 3.58 15.59
N TYR A 54 8.76 3.52 16.89
CA TYR A 54 8.41 2.31 17.63
C TYR A 54 7.16 2.57 18.46
N GLY A 55 6.02 2.07 17.99
CA GLY A 55 4.73 2.31 18.62
C GLY A 55 3.57 1.75 17.81
N LYS A 56 2.35 1.94 18.32
CA LYS A 56 1.13 1.65 17.56
C LYS A 56 0.86 2.77 16.56
N GLY A 57 0.45 2.43 15.35
CA GLY A 57 0.00 3.42 14.38
C GLY A 57 -0.90 2.83 13.30
N LYS A 58 -1.18 3.64 12.30
CA LYS A 58 -2.10 3.33 11.21
C LYS A 58 -1.52 3.76 9.87
N VAL A 59 -1.54 2.87 8.90
CA VAL A 59 -1.18 3.13 7.50
C VAL A 59 -2.48 3.19 6.69
N ARG A 60 -2.60 4.19 5.82
CA ARG A 60 -3.67 4.29 4.82
C ARG A 60 -3.05 4.42 3.43
N ILE A 61 -3.56 3.66 2.47
CA ILE A 61 -3.13 3.69 1.07
C ILE A 61 -4.34 4.11 0.21
N THR A 62 -4.15 5.10 -0.66
CA THR A 62 -5.15 5.65 -1.58
C THR A 62 -4.60 5.69 -3.00
N LEU A 63 -5.47 5.71 -4.01
CA LEU A 63 -5.06 6.01 -5.39
C LEU A 63 -5.11 7.52 -5.64
N VAL A 64 -4.07 8.04 -6.31
CA VAL A 64 -3.96 9.44 -6.70
C VAL A 64 -3.66 9.59 -8.20
N THR A 65 -3.90 10.78 -8.74
CA THR A 65 -3.50 11.15 -10.10
C THR A 65 -1.97 11.16 -10.22
N LYS A 66 -1.44 10.80 -11.39
CA LYS A 66 0.01 10.72 -11.64
C LYS A 66 0.75 12.05 -11.54
N ASN A 67 0.09 13.15 -11.94
CA ASN A 67 0.72 14.45 -12.10
C ASN A 67 0.39 15.36 -10.91
N ASP A 68 1.31 16.28 -10.61
CA ASP A 68 1.08 17.37 -9.66
C ASP A 68 0.08 18.41 -10.21
N PRO A 69 -0.81 19.00 -9.38
CA PRO A 69 -1.07 18.65 -7.99
C PRO A 69 -1.79 17.31 -7.89
N TYR A 70 -1.26 16.41 -7.04
CA TYR A 70 -1.83 15.08 -6.82
C TYR A 70 -3.25 15.17 -6.23
N LYS A 71 -4.22 14.53 -6.87
CA LYS A 71 -5.64 14.48 -6.47
C LYS A 71 -6.11 13.05 -6.29
N PRO A 72 -7.17 12.78 -5.50
CA PRO A 72 -7.79 11.46 -5.44
C PRO A 72 -8.15 10.93 -6.83
N HIS A 73 -7.80 9.68 -7.11
CA HIS A 73 -8.12 9.04 -8.38
C HIS A 73 -9.58 8.55 -8.38
N PRO A 74 -10.31 8.60 -9.51
CA PRO A 74 -11.70 8.12 -9.59
C PRO A 74 -11.84 6.58 -9.61
N HIS A 75 -10.78 5.83 -9.26
CA HIS A 75 -10.82 4.37 -9.16
C HIS A 75 -10.63 3.96 -7.70
N ASP A 76 -11.37 2.93 -7.28
CA ASP A 76 -11.30 2.35 -5.94
C ASP A 76 -10.13 1.36 -5.81
N LEU A 77 -9.40 1.40 -4.69
CA LEU A 77 -8.72 0.19 -4.21
C LEU A 77 -9.77 -0.80 -3.71
N VAL A 78 -9.62 -2.06 -4.13
CA VAL A 78 -10.51 -3.16 -3.77
C VAL A 78 -9.69 -4.37 -3.31
N GLY A 79 -10.16 -5.03 -2.27
CA GLY A 79 -9.44 -6.09 -1.57
C GLY A 79 -10.09 -6.38 -0.23
N LYS A 80 -9.57 -7.39 0.48
CA LYS A 80 -10.13 -7.86 1.76
C LYS A 80 -10.22 -6.75 2.81
N ASP A 81 -9.16 -5.95 2.93
CA ASP A 81 -9.00 -4.92 3.96
C ASP A 81 -9.13 -3.50 3.35
N CYS A 82 -9.87 -3.39 2.23
CA CYS A 82 -10.20 -2.13 1.57
C CYS A 82 -11.65 -1.70 1.87
N ARG A 83 -11.87 -0.41 2.11
CA ARG A 83 -13.19 0.22 2.23
C ARG A 83 -13.17 1.59 1.59
N ASP A 84 -14.29 2.04 1.03
CA ASP A 84 -14.45 3.38 0.44
C ASP A 84 -13.32 3.80 -0.53
N GLY A 85 -12.79 2.83 -1.29
CA GLY A 85 -11.71 3.04 -2.26
C GLY A 85 -10.29 3.12 -1.69
N TYR A 86 -10.08 2.91 -0.39
CA TYR A 86 -8.77 2.91 0.26
C TYR A 86 -8.48 1.65 1.08
N TYR A 87 -7.20 1.33 1.26
CA TYR A 87 -6.73 0.30 2.20
C TYR A 87 -6.31 0.95 3.51
N GLU A 88 -6.60 0.31 4.65
CA GLU A 88 -6.17 0.79 5.97
C GLU A 88 -5.78 -0.39 6.87
N ALA A 89 -4.61 -0.28 7.52
CA ALA A 89 -4.11 -1.27 8.45
C ALA A 89 -3.48 -0.61 9.70
N GLU A 90 -3.60 -1.29 10.83
CA GLU A 90 -2.94 -0.90 12.08
C GLU A 90 -1.65 -1.71 12.25
N PHE A 91 -0.62 -1.08 12.83
CA PHE A 91 0.70 -1.68 13.02
C PHE A 91 1.22 -1.41 14.43
N GLY A 92 2.25 -2.16 14.82
CA GLY A 92 2.84 -2.15 16.15
C GLY A 92 2.17 -3.17 17.08
N GLN A 93 2.95 -3.82 17.94
CA GLN A 93 2.39 -4.77 18.90
C GLN A 93 1.66 -4.02 20.03
N GLU A 94 0.52 -4.55 20.48
CA GLU A 94 0.16 -4.42 21.89
C GLU A 94 1.34 -4.97 22.70
N ARG A 95 1.81 -4.25 23.72
CA ARG A 95 2.96 -4.68 24.53
C ARG A 95 2.74 -6.12 24.99
N ARG A 96 3.54 -7.06 24.49
CA ARG A 96 3.78 -8.30 25.24
C ARG A 96 4.43 -7.87 26.57
N PRO A 97 3.83 -8.17 27.72
CA PRO A 97 4.58 -8.13 28.97
C PRO A 97 5.76 -9.10 28.84
N LEU A 98 6.90 -8.71 29.40
CA LEU A 98 7.96 -9.67 29.74
C LEU A 98 7.47 -10.56 30.89
#